data_AF-A0A377W9S1-F1
#
_entry.id   AF-A0A377W9S1-F1
#
_cell.length_a   1.000
_cell.length_b   1.000
_cell.length_c   1.000
_cell.angle_alpha   90.00
_cell.angle_beta   90.00
_cell.angle_gamma   90.00
#
_symmetry.space_group_name_H-M   'P 1'
#
loop_
_entity.id
_entity.type
_entity.pdbx_description
1 polymer ?
#
loop_
_entity_poly.entity_id
_entity_poly.type
_entity_poly.pdbx_seq_one_letter_code
_entity_poly.pdbx_strand_id
1 'polypeptide(L)' 'MTNWNYQLTHFVTSAPDIRHLPADTGIEVAFAGRSNAGKSSALNTLTNQKNLARTSKTPGVRS' A
#
# COMPACT_ATOMS: atom_id res chain seq x y z
N MET A 1 -20.90 16.25 4.00
CA MET A 1 -19.50 15.79 4.17
C MET A 1 -19.50 14.29 4.07
N THR A 2 -18.78 13.72 3.10
CA THR A 2 -18.59 12.26 2.98
C THR A 2 -17.70 11.79 4.13
N ASN A 3 -18.15 10.81 4.91
CA ASN A 3 -17.36 10.22 5.96
C ASN A 3 -16.54 9.05 5.37
N TRP A 4 -15.23 9.23 5.22
CA TRP A 4 -14.36 8.19 4.66
C TRP A 4 -13.95 7.19 5.74
N ASN A 5 -14.27 5.91 5.55
CA ASN A 5 -13.87 4.84 6.46
C ASN A 5 -12.58 4.15 5.97
N TYR A 6 -11.43 4.65 6.42
CA TYR A 6 -10.12 4.09 6.07
C TYR A 6 -9.87 2.67 6.61
N GLN A 7 -10.71 2.17 7.52
CA GLN A 7 -10.59 0.81 8.06
C GLN A 7 -11.10 -0.27 7.09
N LEU A 8 -11.81 0.12 6.02
CA LEU A 8 -12.25 -0.79 4.95
C LEU A 8 -11.23 -0.90 3.80
N THR A 9 -10.06 -0.31 3.96
CA THR A 9 -8.97 -0.41 2.97
C THR A 9 -8.57 -1.87 2.77
N HIS A 10 -8.29 -2.26 1.55
CA HIS A 10 -7.80 -3.60 1.22
C HIS A 10 -6.73 -3.52 0.13
N PHE A 11 -5.90 -4.56 0.07
CA PHE A 11 -4.89 -4.69 -0.97
C PHE A 11 -5.57 -5.03 -2.31
N VAL A 12 -5.29 -4.23 -3.34
CA VAL A 12 -5.84 -4.43 -4.69
C VAL A 12 -4.90 -5.28 -5.55
N THR A 13 -3.66 -4.83 -5.75
CA THR A 13 -2.70 -5.52 -6.61
C THR A 13 -1.25 -5.09 -6.32
N SER A 14 -0.30 -5.87 -6.85
CA SER A 14 1.11 -5.50 -6.97
C SER A 14 1.47 -5.45 -8.45
N ALA A 15 1.70 -4.26 -8.98
CA ALA A 15 2.10 -4.06 -10.37
C ALA A 15 3.63 -3.91 -10.45
N PRO A 16 4.37 -4.91 -10.98
CA PRO A 16 5.82 -4.80 -11.17
C PRO A 16 6.21 -3.88 -12.32
N ASP A 17 5.27 -3.58 -13.20
CA ASP A 17 5.45 -2.77 -14.39
C ASP A 17 4.14 -2.04 -14.71
N ILE A 18 4.24 -0.90 -15.37
CA ILE A 18 3.14 0.03 -15.66
C ILE A 18 1.98 -0.63 -16.41
N ARG A 19 2.28 -1.63 -17.25
CA ARG A 19 1.28 -2.41 -18.00
C ARG A 19 0.35 -3.25 -17.12
N HIS A 20 0.72 -3.49 -15.86
CA HIS A 20 -0.06 -4.26 -14.89
C HIS A 20 -0.84 -3.37 -13.92
N LEU A 21 -0.83 -2.05 -14.11
CA LEU A 21 -1.64 -1.13 -13.31
C LEU A 21 -3.11 -1.27 -13.69
N PRO A 22 -4.04 -1.18 -12.71
CA PRO A 22 -5.45 -1.03 -13.01
C PRO A 22 -5.69 0.31 -13.72
N ALA A 23 -6.90 0.49 -14.27
CA ALA A 23 -7.30 1.77 -14.82
C ALA A 23 -7.22 2.86 -13.73
N ASP A 24 -6.65 4.02 -14.10
CA ASP A 24 -6.54 5.16 -13.20
C ASP A 24 -7.95 5.71 -12.88
N THR A 25 -8.30 5.70 -11.59
CA THR A 25 -9.61 6.17 -11.13
C THR A 25 -9.49 6.87 -9.77
N GLY A 26 -10.04 8.07 -9.67
CA GLY A 26 -10.12 8.81 -8.41
C GLY A 26 -8.83 9.55 -8.07
N ILE A 27 -8.50 9.60 -6.78
CA ILE A 27 -7.32 10.28 -6.26
C ILE A 27 -6.40 9.24 -5.62
N GLU A 28 -5.14 9.24 -6.04
CA GLU A 28 -4.11 8.37 -5.51
C GLU A 28 -3.07 9.15 -4.68
N VAL A 29 -2.56 8.51 -3.62
CA VAL A 29 -1.50 9.07 -2.78
C VAL A 29 -0.35 8.07 -2.71
N ALA A 30 0.81 8.47 -3.24
CA ALA A 30 2.01 7.65 -3.23
C ALA A 30 2.81 7.82 -1.91
N PHE A 31 3.24 6.71 -1.32
CA PHE A 31 4.11 6.69 -0.13
C PHE A 31 5.56 6.45 -0.54
N ALA A 32 6.43 7.44 -0.35
CA ALA A 32 7.87 7.35 -0.62
C ALA A 32 8.71 7.53 0.66
N GLY A 33 9.87 6.89 0.74
CA GLY A 33 10.74 6.97 1.93
C GLY A 33 11.83 5.90 1.97
N ARG A 34 12.85 6.13 2.81
CA ARG A 34 14.11 5.35 2.86
C ARG A 34 13.95 3.87 3.22
N SER A 35 12.94 3.50 4.02
CA SER A 35 12.75 2.12 4.49
C SER A 35 11.34 1.61 4.20
N ASN A 36 11.22 0.33 3.84
CA ASN A 36 9.91 -0.31 3.63
C ASN A 36 9.17 -0.54 4.95
N ALA A 37 9.92 -0.78 6.03
CA ALA A 37 9.36 -0.90 7.38
C ALA A 37 8.62 0.38 7.83
N GLY A 38 9.23 1.56 7.63
CA GLY A 38 8.62 2.83 8.00
C GLY A 38 7.35 3.14 7.20
N LYS A 39 7.40 2.97 5.88
CA LYS A 39 6.24 3.18 4.99
C LYS A 39 5.07 2.26 5.35
N SER A 40 5.35 0.97 5.57
CA SER A 40 4.33 -0.01 5.92
C SER A 40 3.72 0.27 7.29
N SER A 41 4.54 0.69 8.27
CA SER A 41 4.06 1.09 9.60
C SER A 41 3.10 2.28 9.53
N ALA A 42 3.45 3.31 8.74
CA ALA A 42 2.59 4.47 8.52
C ALA A 42 1.25 4.09 7.88
N LEU A 43 1.27 3.26 6.83
CA LEU A 43 0.07 2.80 6.14
C LEU A 43 -0.84 1.98 7.06
N ASN A 44 -0.26 1.06 7.83
CA ASN A 44 -0.98 0.23 8.81
C ASN A 44 -1.61 1.10 9.93
N THR A 45 -0.91 2.15 10.35
CA THR A 45 -1.41 3.09 11.38
C THR A 45 -2.57 3.93 10.85
N LEU A 46 -2.44 4.50 9.65
CA LEU A 46 -3.47 5.34 9.02
C LEU A 46 -4.78 4.57 8.78
N THR A 47 -4.68 3.29 8.45
CA THR A 47 -5.84 2.43 8.17
C THR A 47 -6.35 1.67 9.39
N ASN A 48 -5.65 1.77 10.54
CA ASN A 48 -5.90 0.95 11.72
C ASN A 48 -5.91 -0.57 11.42
N GLN A 49 -5.02 -1.02 10.51
CA GLN A 49 -4.89 -2.42 10.11
C GLN A 49 -3.45 -2.91 10.30
N LYS A 50 -3.25 -3.97 11.08
CA LYS A 50 -1.88 -4.43 11.47
C LYS A 50 -1.07 -5.07 10.33
N ASN A 51 -1.73 -5.62 9.31
CA ASN A 51 -1.10 -6.46 8.29
C ASN A 51 -1.45 -6.07 6.84
N LEU A 52 -1.95 -4.85 6.62
CA LEU A 52 -2.33 -4.38 5.28
C LEU A 52 -1.10 -4.23 4.37
N ALA A 53 -0.10 -3.47 4.82
CA ALA A 53 1.21 -3.42 4.19
C ALA A 53 2.15 -4.42 4.88
N ARG A 54 2.53 -5.46 4.14
CA ARG A 54 3.43 -6.52 4.63
C ARG A 54 4.88 -6.08 4.46
N THR A 55 5.64 -6.04 5.54
CA THR A 55 7.08 -5.86 5.51
C THR A 55 7.76 -7.21 5.30
N SER A 56 8.24 -7.54 4.09
CA SER A 56 9.16 -8.67 3.94
C SER A 56 10.55 -8.25 4.45
N LYS A 57 11.14 -9.02 5.37
CA LYS A 57 12.54 -8.82 5.81
C LYS A 57 13.55 -9.28 4.74
N THR A 58 13.11 -10.12 3.81
CA THR A 58 13.90 -10.54 2.65
C THR A 58 13.60 -9.60 1.49
N PRO A 59 14.60 -8.90 0.91
CA PRO A 59 14.44 -8.32 -0.42
C PRO A 59 14.17 -9.49 -1.37
N GLY A 60 12.99 -9.54 -1.96
CA GLY A 60 12.62 -10.61 -2.86
C GLY A 60 13.44 -10.55 -4.13
N VAL A 61 14.44 -11.44 -4.25
CA VAL A 61 14.80 -12.04 -5.53
C VAL A 61 13.51 -12.69 -6.04
N ARG A 62 12.99 -12.23 -7.19
CA ARG A 62 11.90 -12.93 -7.87
C ARG A 62 12.46 -14.21 -8.53
N SER A 63 11.91 -15.36 -8.14
CA SER A 63 11.54 -16.39 -9.14
C SER A 63 10.25 -15.97 -9.83
#